data_AF-A0A1S1TPW3-F1
#
_entry.id   AF-A0A1S1TPW3-F1
#
_cell.length_a   1.000
_cell.length_b   1.000
_cell.length_c   1.000
_cell.angle_alpha   90.00
_cell.angle_beta   90.00
_cell.angle_gamma   90.00
#
_symmetry.space_group_name_H-M   'P 1'
#
loop_
_entity.id
_entity.type
_entity.pdbx_description
1 polymer ?
#
loop_
_entity_poly.entity_id
_entity_poly.type
_entity_poly.pdbx_seq_one_letter_code
_entity_poly.pdbx_strand_id
1 'polypeptide(L)'
;MLNAQGDCAIAEIDRAEHEITCASDPVLRRDSLRYLIHIVGDIHQPFHTVADNIGENTLTVTVKFGGLIKSPPKFPGDNLHAVWDSTIIKQTTYAWGSYVDRLEGDWLLKHPEASQTLDPVAWTLEAHALAKEMSAGVAIGTVLDDAYYNKALPIVDQQLGRAGLRLAAVVNRWLSTAPACPLP
;
A
#
# COMPACT_ATOMS: atom_id res chain seq x y z
N MET A 1 8.03 -0.03 -11.89
CA MET A 1 8.94 -0.07 -13.07
C MET A 1 10.33 -0.40 -12.57
N LEU A 2 11.05 -1.32 -13.23
CA LEU A 2 12.42 -1.71 -12.86
C LEU A 2 13.41 -0.74 -13.53
N ASN A 3 14.39 -0.21 -12.79
CA ASN A 3 15.57 0.41 -13.39
C ASN A 3 16.66 -0.65 -13.66
N ALA A 4 17.77 -0.24 -14.29
CA ALA A 4 18.86 -1.12 -14.67
C ALA A 4 19.58 -1.83 -13.50
N GLN A 5 19.29 -1.47 -12.25
CA GLN A 5 19.79 -2.12 -11.04
C GLN A 5 18.81 -3.15 -10.44
N GLY A 6 17.62 -3.34 -11.05
CA GLY A 6 16.57 -4.19 -10.47
C GLY A 6 15.82 -3.51 -9.32
N ASP A 7 15.91 -2.18 -9.20
CA ASP A 7 15.29 -1.45 -8.10
C ASP A 7 13.77 -1.45 -8.27
N CYS A 8 13.11 -2.15 -7.36
CA CYS A 8 11.67 -2.16 -7.18
C CYS A 8 11.37 -2.37 -5.70
N ALA A 9 10.14 -2.10 -5.29
CA ALA A 9 9.71 -2.22 -3.89
C ALA A 9 10.07 -3.58 -3.25
N ILE A 10 10.00 -4.68 -4.01
CA ILE A 10 10.40 -6.02 -3.54
C ILE A 10 11.90 -6.05 -3.20
N ALA A 11 12.76 -5.61 -4.12
CA ALA A 11 14.20 -5.58 -3.89
C ALA A 11 14.60 -4.62 -2.75
N GLU A 12 13.85 -3.52 -2.57
CA GLU A 12 14.08 -2.60 -1.46
C GLU A 12 13.67 -3.16 -0.10
N ILE A 13 12.67 -4.04 -0.03
CA ILE A 13 12.35 -4.76 1.21
C ILE A 13 13.53 -5.63 1.61
N ASP A 14 14.08 -6.43 0.69
CA ASP A 14 15.24 -7.27 0.95
C ASP A 14 16.46 -6.45 1.41
N ARG A 15 16.72 -5.33 0.73
CA ARG A 15 17.80 -4.39 1.11
C ARG A 15 17.57 -3.79 2.49
N ALA A 16 16.36 -3.30 2.77
CA ALA A 16 16.03 -2.71 4.06
C ALA A 16 16.18 -3.72 5.20
N GLU A 17 15.70 -4.95 5.04
CA GLU A 17 15.85 -6.03 6.03
C GLU A 17 17.33 -6.38 6.29
N HIS A 18 18.14 -6.41 5.24
CA HIS A 18 19.59 -6.59 5.36
C HIS A 18 20.22 -5.46 6.19
N GLU A 19 19.99 -4.21 5.82
CA GLU A 19 20.60 -3.04 6.48
C GLU A 19 20.14 -2.85 7.94
N ILE A 20 18.86 -3.13 8.24
CA ILE A 20 18.33 -3.09 9.62
C ILE A 20 19.09 -4.07 10.52
N THR A 21 19.53 -5.20 9.97
CA THR A 21 20.24 -6.26 10.69
C THR A 21 21.75 -6.00 10.74
N CYS A 22 22.33 -5.58 9.60
CA CYS A 22 23.77 -5.64 9.37
C CYS A 22 24.51 -4.32 9.40
N ALA A 23 23.84 -3.19 9.19
CA ALA A 23 24.52 -1.91 9.19
C ALA A 23 25.13 -1.62 10.56
N SER A 24 26.41 -1.22 10.57
CA SER A 24 27.07 -0.71 11.77
C SER A 24 26.65 0.73 12.08
N ASP A 25 26.19 1.48 11.07
CA ASP A 25 25.72 2.85 11.24
C ASP A 25 24.28 2.88 11.78
N PRO A 26 24.04 3.42 13.00
CA PRO A 26 22.69 3.52 13.56
C PRO A 26 21.76 4.43 12.74
N VAL A 27 22.28 5.39 11.98
CA VAL A 27 21.47 6.24 11.09
C VAL A 27 20.92 5.41 9.93
N LEU A 28 21.78 4.64 9.27
CA LEU A 28 21.37 3.72 8.20
C LEU A 28 20.34 2.70 8.70
N ARG A 29 20.55 2.06 9.86
CA ARG A 29 19.56 1.13 10.44
C ARG A 29 18.19 1.77 10.64
N ARG A 30 18.16 2.98 11.20
CA ARG A 30 16.91 3.72 11.46
C ARG A 30 16.20 4.07 10.16
N ASP A 31 16.95 4.53 9.17
CA ASP A 31 16.36 4.96 7.90
C ASP A 31 15.91 3.74 7.08
N SER A 32 16.63 2.62 7.11
CA SER A 32 16.17 1.34 6.54
C SER A 32 14.90 0.82 7.20
N LEU A 33 14.75 0.94 8.53
CA LEU A 33 13.49 0.62 9.21
C LEU A 33 12.33 1.49 8.72
N ARG A 34 12.55 2.79 8.53
CA ARG A 34 11.54 3.71 7.98
C ARG A 34 11.15 3.31 6.55
N TYR A 35 12.13 2.97 5.71
CA TYR A 35 11.88 2.50 4.36
C TYR A 35 11.09 1.18 4.36
N LEU A 36 11.45 0.21 5.18
CA LEU A 36 10.71 -1.04 5.31
C LEU A 36 9.24 -0.79 5.66
N ILE A 37 8.97 0.05 6.67
CA ILE A 37 7.61 0.43 7.09
C ILE A 37 6.84 1.05 5.92
N HIS A 38 7.46 1.97 5.19
CA HIS A 38 6.84 2.68 4.07
C HIS A 38 6.54 1.73 2.91
N ILE A 39 7.53 0.96 2.47
CA ILE A 39 7.45 0.12 1.28
C ILE A 39 6.49 -1.05 1.49
N VAL A 40 6.46 -1.64 2.70
CA VAL A 40 5.43 -2.65 3.02
C VAL A 40 4.03 -2.05 2.93
N GLY A 41 3.83 -0.79 3.30
CA GLY A 41 2.57 -0.08 3.03
C GLY A 41 2.27 0.05 1.53
N ASP A 42 3.24 0.55 0.77
CA ASP A 42 3.08 0.84 -0.66
C ASP A 42 2.77 -0.39 -1.50
N ILE A 43 3.44 -1.53 -1.29
CA ILE A 43 3.17 -2.74 -2.09
C ILE A 43 1.76 -3.32 -1.88
N HIS A 44 1.07 -2.91 -0.80
CA HIS A 44 -0.32 -3.26 -0.56
C HIS A 44 -1.30 -2.27 -1.20
N GLN A 45 -0.84 -1.09 -1.65
CA GLN A 45 -1.63 -0.17 -2.46
C GLN A 45 -1.72 -0.76 -3.89
N PRO A 46 -2.91 -1.17 -4.37
CA PRO A 46 -3.04 -1.86 -5.65
C PRO A 46 -2.32 -1.18 -6.83
N PHE A 47 -2.46 0.14 -6.98
CA PHE A 47 -1.88 0.89 -8.10
C PHE A 47 -0.38 1.18 -7.99
N HIS A 48 0.28 0.84 -6.87
CA HIS A 48 1.75 0.81 -6.80
C HIS A 48 2.33 -0.44 -7.50
N THR A 49 1.48 -1.37 -7.95
CA THR A 49 1.89 -2.64 -8.57
C THR A 49 1.61 -2.72 -10.07
N VAL A 50 1.21 -1.61 -10.72
CA VAL A 50 0.94 -1.54 -12.16
C VAL A 50 1.83 -0.50 -12.84
N ALA A 51 2.15 -0.73 -14.12
CA ALA A 51 2.90 0.23 -14.94
C ALA A 51 1.97 1.14 -15.77
N ASP A 52 0.74 0.69 -16.02
CA ASP A 52 -0.25 1.41 -16.81
C ASP A 52 -0.46 2.83 -16.28
N ASN A 53 -0.50 3.81 -17.19
CA ASN A 53 -0.71 5.22 -16.85
C ASN A 53 0.22 5.73 -15.72
N ILE A 54 1.43 5.19 -15.62
CA ILE A 54 2.41 5.50 -14.55
C ILE A 54 1.81 5.17 -13.17
N GLY A 55 1.34 3.93 -12.98
CA GLY A 55 0.62 3.54 -11.77
C GLY A 55 -0.72 4.24 -11.65
N GLU A 56 -1.40 4.52 -12.77
CA GLU A 56 -2.65 5.27 -12.84
C GLU A 56 -2.57 6.75 -12.42
N ASN A 57 -1.36 7.31 -12.34
CA ASN A 57 -1.16 8.73 -12.08
C ASN A 57 -1.61 9.63 -13.25
N THR A 58 -1.62 9.12 -14.49
CA THR A 58 -2.09 9.86 -15.66
C THR A 58 -3.55 9.58 -16.00
N LEU A 59 -4.22 8.68 -15.27
CA LEU A 59 -5.62 8.35 -15.48
C LEU A 59 -6.52 9.31 -14.68
N THR A 60 -6.88 10.44 -15.28
CA THR A 60 -7.68 11.47 -14.61
C THR A 60 -9.13 11.04 -14.44
N VAL A 61 -9.70 11.32 -13.26
CA VAL A 61 -11.05 10.91 -12.87
C VAL A 61 -11.77 12.05 -12.15
N THR A 62 -13.10 11.97 -12.12
CA THR A 62 -13.95 12.84 -11.28
C THR A 62 -14.39 12.04 -10.07
N VAL A 63 -14.26 12.59 -8.86
CA VAL A 63 -14.77 11.93 -7.65
C VAL A 63 -16.13 12.51 -7.29
N LYS A 64 -17.12 11.63 -7.08
CA LYS A 64 -18.48 12.00 -6.68
C LYS A 64 -19.07 10.96 -5.72
N PHE A 65 -18.43 10.78 -4.56
CA PHE A 65 -18.86 9.79 -3.56
C PHE A 65 -18.78 10.33 -2.14
N GLY A 66 -19.57 9.77 -1.22
CA GLY A 66 -19.57 10.11 0.20
C GLY A 66 -19.90 11.57 0.49
N GLY A 67 -20.60 12.26 -0.42
CA GLY A 67 -20.85 13.70 -0.36
C GLY A 67 -19.70 14.59 -0.85
N LEU A 68 -18.55 14.01 -1.21
CA LEU A 68 -17.45 14.71 -1.87
C LEU A 68 -17.71 14.82 -3.36
N ILE A 69 -17.53 16.03 -3.91
CA ILE A 69 -17.51 16.26 -5.35
C ILE A 69 -16.19 16.94 -5.71
N LYS A 70 -15.34 16.22 -6.45
CA LYS A 70 -14.15 16.74 -7.11
C LYS A 70 -14.34 16.59 -8.61
N SER A 71 -14.98 17.60 -9.21
CA SER A 71 -15.23 17.71 -10.65
C SER A 71 -13.98 18.24 -11.36
N PRO A 72 -13.70 17.72 -12.57
CA PRO A 72 -12.37 17.28 -12.97
C PRO A 72 -11.34 18.39 -12.73
N PRO A 73 -10.25 18.10 -12.02
CA PRO A 73 -9.31 19.13 -11.68
C PRO A 73 -8.43 19.46 -12.88
N LYS A 74 -7.81 20.63 -12.78
CA LYS A 74 -6.68 21.03 -13.62
C LYS A 74 -5.32 20.74 -12.94
N PHE A 75 -5.31 19.97 -11.85
CA PHE A 75 -4.18 19.85 -10.92
C PHE A 75 -3.75 18.40 -10.66
N PRO A 76 -2.47 18.16 -10.33
CA PRO A 76 -1.96 16.84 -9.94
C PRO A 76 -2.62 16.41 -8.62
N GLY A 77 -3.54 15.44 -8.68
CA GLY A 77 -4.22 14.92 -7.48
C GLY A 77 -5.62 14.32 -7.66
N ASP A 78 -6.31 14.54 -8.79
CA ASP A 78 -7.52 13.76 -9.13
C ASP A 78 -7.26 12.86 -10.34
N ASN A 79 -6.38 11.91 -10.08
CA ASN A 79 -6.16 10.72 -10.89
C ASN A 79 -6.54 9.49 -10.06
N LEU A 80 -6.68 8.35 -10.72
CA LEU A 80 -7.10 7.12 -10.05
C LEU A 80 -6.10 6.69 -8.95
N HIS A 81 -4.79 6.92 -9.15
CA HIS A 81 -3.78 6.64 -8.13
C HIS A 81 -4.03 7.39 -6.81
N ALA A 82 -4.18 8.71 -6.87
CA ALA A 82 -4.41 9.58 -5.72
C ALA A 82 -5.75 9.33 -5.03
N VAL A 83 -6.74 8.81 -5.77
CA VAL A 83 -8.01 8.36 -5.18
C VAL A 83 -7.77 7.23 -4.18
N TRP A 84 -6.90 6.29 -4.53
CA TRP A 84 -6.55 5.13 -3.69
C TRP A 84 -5.53 5.45 -2.61
N ASP A 85 -4.50 6.24 -2.92
CA ASP A 85 -3.51 6.67 -1.93
C ASP A 85 -4.14 7.43 -0.76
N SER A 86 -5.20 8.22 -1.03
CA SER A 86 -5.68 9.16 0.00
C SER A 86 -7.14 9.53 -0.04
N THR A 87 -7.80 9.63 -1.19
CA THR A 87 -9.16 10.21 -1.24
C THR A 87 -10.18 9.30 -0.56
N ILE A 88 -10.15 7.99 -0.83
CA ILE A 88 -11.06 7.03 -0.18
C ILE A 88 -10.86 7.05 1.35
N ILE A 89 -9.60 7.01 1.81
CA ILE A 89 -9.24 6.99 3.23
C ILE A 89 -9.74 8.26 3.93
N LYS A 90 -9.40 9.44 3.39
CA LYS A 90 -9.80 10.75 3.94
C LYS A 90 -11.30 10.96 3.93
N GLN A 91 -12.00 10.40 2.94
CA GLN A 91 -13.46 10.49 2.88
C GLN A 91 -14.15 9.58 3.90
N THR A 92 -13.50 8.49 4.30
CA THR A 92 -14.05 7.54 5.26
C THR A 92 -14.01 8.07 6.70
N THR A 93 -12.88 8.64 7.11
CA THR A 93 -12.70 9.17 8.48
C THR A 93 -11.86 10.45 8.47
N TYR A 94 -12.14 11.35 9.41
CA TYR A 94 -11.45 12.65 9.51
C TYR A 94 -10.02 12.56 10.06
N ALA A 95 -9.73 11.57 10.91
CA ALA A 95 -8.44 11.41 11.58
C ALA A 95 -7.90 9.99 11.41
N TRP A 96 -6.57 9.85 11.27
CA TRP A 96 -5.91 8.56 11.11
C TRP A 96 -6.24 7.58 12.24
N GLY A 97 -6.36 8.06 13.48
CA GLY A 97 -6.72 7.23 14.64
C GLY A 97 -8.10 6.58 14.50
N SER A 98 -9.08 7.31 13.96
CA SER A 98 -10.41 6.76 13.69
C SER A 98 -10.41 5.71 12.58
N TYR A 99 -9.46 5.80 11.64
CA TYR A 99 -9.27 4.76 10.64
C TYR A 99 -8.63 3.50 11.27
N VAL A 100 -7.68 3.68 12.20
CA VAL A 100 -7.14 2.56 12.99
C VAL A 100 -8.26 1.88 13.79
N ASP A 101 -9.10 2.63 14.50
CA ASP A 101 -10.26 2.09 15.23
C ASP A 101 -11.21 1.30 14.31
N ARG A 102 -11.43 1.79 13.08
CA ARG A 102 -12.24 1.10 12.05
C ARG A 102 -11.62 -0.25 11.67
N LEU A 103 -10.30 -0.28 11.43
CA LEU A 103 -9.60 -1.51 11.06
C LEU A 103 -9.60 -2.51 12.21
N GLU A 104 -9.27 -2.07 13.42
CA GLU A 104 -9.26 -2.89 14.64
C GLU A 104 -10.67 -3.39 15.00
N GLY A 105 -11.70 -2.57 14.82
CA GLY A 105 -13.10 -2.94 15.06
C GLY A 105 -13.69 -3.89 14.02
N ASP A 106 -13.03 -4.10 12.88
CA ASP A 106 -13.56 -4.93 11.80
C ASP A 106 -12.50 -5.84 11.15
N TRP A 107 -11.90 -5.43 10.02
CA TRP A 107 -11.15 -6.34 9.17
C TRP A 107 -9.87 -6.89 9.84
N LEU A 108 -9.09 -6.04 10.53
CA LEU A 108 -7.75 -6.38 11.04
C LEU A 108 -7.77 -7.55 12.01
N LEU A 109 -8.60 -7.48 13.05
CA LEU A 109 -8.63 -8.50 14.11
C LEU A 109 -9.33 -9.79 13.69
N LYS A 110 -10.11 -9.75 12.59
CA LYS A 110 -10.82 -10.92 12.06
C LYS A 110 -9.98 -11.78 11.11
N HIS A 111 -8.85 -11.25 10.62
CA HIS A 111 -8.01 -11.92 9.62
C HIS A 111 -6.55 -12.06 10.05
N PRO A 112 -6.24 -12.59 11.25
CA PRO A 112 -4.86 -12.74 11.71
C PRO A 112 -4.01 -13.63 10.79
N GLU A 113 -4.63 -14.53 10.03
CA GLU A 113 -3.97 -15.39 9.04
C GLU A 113 -3.25 -14.61 7.93
N ALA A 114 -3.61 -13.35 7.70
CA ALA A 114 -2.92 -12.48 6.74
C ALA A 114 -1.43 -12.30 7.04
N SER A 115 -1.01 -12.51 8.30
CA SER A 115 0.38 -12.47 8.76
C SER A 115 1.22 -13.72 8.42
N GLN A 116 0.61 -14.80 7.91
CA GLN A 116 1.29 -16.09 7.71
C GLN A 116 2.24 -16.12 6.51
N THR A 117 1.94 -15.35 5.46
CA THR A 117 2.80 -15.24 4.28
C THR A 117 3.77 -14.08 4.45
N LEU A 118 5.07 -14.36 4.39
CA LEU A 118 6.17 -13.37 4.45
C LEU A 118 6.91 -13.19 3.11
N ASP A 119 6.18 -13.35 2.00
CA ASP A 119 6.72 -13.25 0.63
C ASP A 119 6.22 -11.95 -0.04
N PRO A 120 7.10 -10.94 -0.21
CA PRO A 120 6.73 -9.69 -0.88
C PRO A 120 6.29 -9.84 -2.33
N VAL A 121 6.75 -10.87 -3.04
CA VAL A 121 6.28 -11.16 -4.41
C VAL A 121 4.81 -11.56 -4.37
N ALA A 122 4.44 -12.48 -3.48
CA ALA A 122 3.05 -12.89 -3.30
C ALA A 122 2.15 -11.71 -2.92
N TRP A 123 2.59 -10.86 -1.99
CA TRP A 123 1.84 -9.65 -1.59
C TRP A 123 1.61 -8.70 -2.77
N THR A 124 2.65 -8.46 -3.57
CA THR A 124 2.59 -7.61 -4.75
C THR A 124 1.62 -8.16 -5.80
N LEU A 125 1.62 -9.49 -6.01
CA LEU A 125 0.71 -10.14 -6.96
C LEU A 125 -0.75 -10.09 -6.50
N GLU A 126 -1.02 -10.20 -5.21
CA GLU A 126 -2.36 -10.01 -4.63
C GLU A 126 -2.87 -8.58 -4.88
N ALA A 127 -2.06 -7.57 -4.58
CA ALA A 127 -2.40 -6.16 -4.81
C ALA A 127 -2.58 -5.86 -6.32
N HIS A 128 -1.76 -6.46 -7.18
CA HIS A 128 -1.87 -6.34 -8.63
C HIS A 128 -3.17 -6.91 -9.19
N ALA A 129 -3.66 -8.03 -8.65
CA ALA A 129 -4.95 -8.59 -9.05
C ALA A 129 -6.10 -7.62 -8.74
N LEU A 130 -6.05 -6.95 -7.58
CA LEU A 130 -7.03 -5.93 -7.19
C LEU A 130 -6.92 -4.68 -8.06
N ALA A 131 -5.71 -4.27 -8.44
CA ALA A 131 -5.50 -3.14 -9.33
C ALA A 131 -6.22 -3.35 -10.66
N LYS A 132 -6.06 -4.55 -11.25
CA LYS A 132 -6.75 -4.96 -12.48
C LYS A 132 -8.27 -4.94 -12.33
N GLU A 133 -8.78 -5.42 -11.19
CA GLU A 133 -10.21 -5.41 -10.92
C GLU A 133 -10.76 -3.98 -10.81
N MET A 134 -10.01 -3.09 -10.16
CA MET A 134 -10.48 -1.75 -9.80
C MET A 134 -10.19 -0.67 -10.84
N SER A 135 -9.33 -0.94 -11.83
CA SER A 135 -9.19 -0.14 -13.04
C SER A 135 -10.08 -0.64 -14.19
N ALA A 136 -10.72 -1.81 -14.06
CA ALA A 136 -11.58 -2.36 -15.10
C ALA A 136 -12.74 -1.40 -15.45
N GLY A 137 -12.75 -0.92 -16.71
CA GLY A 137 -13.77 0.01 -17.20
C GLY A 137 -13.56 1.46 -16.77
N VAL A 138 -12.48 1.78 -16.03
CA VAL A 138 -12.12 3.16 -15.70
C VAL A 138 -11.31 3.76 -16.85
N ALA A 139 -11.86 4.78 -17.49
CA ALA A 139 -11.20 5.58 -18.52
C ALA A 139 -10.98 7.03 -18.05
N ILE A 140 -10.20 7.78 -18.81
CA ILE A 140 -10.02 9.23 -18.60
C ILE A 140 -11.39 9.92 -18.54
N GLY A 141 -11.62 10.70 -17.50
CA GLY A 141 -12.87 11.43 -17.27
C GLY A 141 -13.99 10.60 -16.63
N THR A 142 -13.74 9.35 -16.25
CA THR A 142 -14.72 8.53 -15.52
C THR A 142 -15.10 9.21 -14.22
N VAL A 143 -16.40 9.18 -13.91
CA VAL A 143 -16.92 9.60 -12.60
C VAL A 143 -16.90 8.40 -11.66
N LEU A 144 -16.09 8.47 -10.62
CA LEU A 144 -16.09 7.52 -9.52
C LEU A 144 -17.17 7.93 -8.52
N ASP A 145 -18.26 7.18 -8.48
CA ASP A 145 -19.44 7.47 -7.67
C ASP A 145 -19.48 6.61 -6.38
N ASP A 146 -20.60 6.70 -5.65
CA ASP A 146 -20.81 5.91 -4.43
C ASP A 146 -20.72 4.39 -4.68
N ALA A 147 -21.04 3.90 -5.87
CA ALA A 147 -20.91 2.49 -6.18
C ALA A 147 -19.43 2.08 -6.27
N TYR A 148 -18.60 2.91 -6.91
CA TYR A 148 -17.15 2.70 -6.92
C TYR A 148 -16.58 2.73 -5.49
N TYR A 149 -16.97 3.73 -4.69
CA TYR A 149 -16.51 3.87 -3.30
C TYR A 149 -16.90 2.67 -2.43
N ASN A 150 -18.15 2.24 -2.49
CA ASN A 150 -18.63 1.09 -1.71
C ASN A 150 -17.97 -0.23 -2.12
N LYS A 151 -17.53 -0.34 -3.38
CA LYS A 151 -16.72 -1.47 -3.86
C LYS A 151 -15.26 -1.38 -3.39
N ALA A 152 -14.67 -0.18 -3.45
CA ALA A 152 -13.27 0.03 -3.15
C ALA A 152 -12.95 0.02 -1.65
N LEU A 153 -13.83 0.58 -0.81
CA LEU A 153 -13.56 0.77 0.61
C LEU A 153 -13.25 -0.54 1.37
N PRO A 154 -14.01 -1.64 1.20
CA PRO A 154 -13.64 -2.92 1.83
C PRO A 154 -12.27 -3.45 1.39
N ILE A 155 -11.85 -3.16 0.14
CA ILE A 155 -10.54 -3.54 -0.38
C ILE A 155 -9.44 -2.68 0.26
N VAL A 156 -9.68 -1.38 0.44
CA VAL A 156 -8.75 -0.48 1.15
C VAL A 156 -8.59 -0.92 2.60
N ASP A 157 -9.69 -1.22 3.30
CA ASP A 157 -9.66 -1.75 4.67
C ASP A 157 -8.83 -3.03 4.75
N GLN A 158 -9.06 -3.95 3.82
CA GLN A 158 -8.31 -5.20 3.69
C GLN A 158 -6.82 -4.96 3.47
N GLN A 159 -6.44 -4.07 2.55
CA GLN A 159 -5.04 -3.85 2.20
C GLN A 159 -4.26 -3.15 3.31
N LEU A 160 -4.85 -2.16 3.98
CA LEU A 160 -4.25 -1.53 5.15
C LEU A 160 -4.08 -2.53 6.29
N GLY A 161 -5.08 -3.40 6.52
CA GLY A 161 -4.99 -4.46 7.52
C GLY A 161 -3.89 -5.49 7.20
N ARG A 162 -3.81 -5.95 5.94
CA ARG A 162 -2.75 -6.86 5.47
C ARG A 162 -1.38 -6.23 5.65
N ALA A 163 -1.20 -4.99 5.21
CA ALA A 163 0.07 -4.28 5.35
C ALA A 163 0.52 -4.21 6.81
N GLY A 164 -0.37 -3.86 7.73
CA GLY A 164 -0.09 -3.80 9.16
C GLY A 164 0.31 -5.16 9.75
N LEU A 165 -0.48 -6.21 9.49
CA LEU A 165 -0.22 -7.57 10.01
C LEU A 165 1.07 -8.17 9.45
N ARG A 166 1.34 -7.96 8.16
CA ARG A 166 2.56 -8.46 7.48
C ARG A 166 3.79 -7.70 7.95
N LEU A 167 3.71 -6.36 8.08
CA LEU A 167 4.79 -5.56 8.66
C LEU A 167 5.12 -6.00 10.09
N ALA A 168 4.10 -6.21 10.93
CA ALA A 168 4.30 -6.71 12.28
C ALA A 168 4.98 -8.08 12.28
N ALA A 169 4.61 -8.99 11.38
CA ALA A 169 5.23 -10.29 11.26
C ALA A 169 6.70 -10.22 10.78
N VAL A 170 7.02 -9.34 9.83
CA VAL A 170 8.42 -9.08 9.39
C VAL A 170 9.25 -8.53 10.56
N VAL A 171 8.76 -7.51 11.25
CA VAL A 171 9.46 -6.89 12.39
C VAL A 171 9.65 -7.91 13.53
N ASN A 172 8.63 -8.72 13.83
CA ASN A 172 8.72 -9.76 14.86
C ASN A 172 9.73 -10.85 14.47
N ARG A 173 9.76 -11.27 13.19
CA ARG A 173 10.77 -12.20 12.67
C ARG A 173 12.16 -11.66 12.95
N TRP A 174 12.42 -10.40 12.57
CA TRP A 174 13.68 -9.71 12.81
C TRP A 174 14.05 -9.64 14.30
N LEU A 175 13.12 -9.24 15.18
CA LEU A 175 13.37 -9.13 16.63
C LEU A 175 13.60 -10.49 17.30
N SER A 176 13.06 -11.57 16.75
CA SER A 176 13.17 -12.93 17.32
C SER A 176 14.47 -13.65 16.95
N THR A 177 15.13 -13.26 15.86
CA THR A 177 16.41 -13.83 15.43
C THR A 177 17.56 -13.11 16.14
N ALA A 178 18.43 -13.85 16.84
CA ALA A 178 19.67 -13.29 17.37
C ALA A 178 20.47 -12.63 16.23
N PRO A 179 21.10 -11.46 16.43
CA PRO A 179 21.73 -10.71 15.36
C PRO A 179 22.98 -11.45 14.87
N ALA A 180 22.82 -12.28 13.85
CA ALA A 180 23.90 -12.77 13.03
C ALA A 180 23.65 -12.22 11.63
N CYS A 181 24.59 -11.41 11.11
CA CYS A 181 24.55 -11.07 9.69
C CYS A 181 24.61 -12.35 8.88
N PRO A 182 23.63 -12.62 8.00
CA PRO A 182 23.80 -13.65 6.99
C PRO A 182 25.06 -13.32 6.18
N LEU A 183 25.92 -14.32 5.97
CA LEU A 183 27.05 -14.16 5.06
C LEU A 183 26.53 -13.91 3.63
N PRO A 184 27.26 -13.12 2.81
CA PRO A 184 26.86 -12.80 1.44
C PRO A 184 26.73 -14.04 0.55
#